data_AF-A0A974CWI3-F1
#
_entry.id   AF-A0A974CWI3-F1
#
_cell.length_a   1.000
_cell.length_b   1.000
_cell.length_c   1.000
_cell.angle_alpha   90.00
_cell.angle_beta   90.00
_cell.angle_gamma   90.00
#
_symmetry.space_group_name_H-M   'P 1'
#
loop_
_entity.id
_entity.type
_entity.pdbx_description
1 polymer ?
#
loop_
_entity_poly.entity_id
_entity_poly.type
_entity_poly.pdbx_seq_one_letter_code
_entity_poly.pdbx_strand_id
1 'polypeptide(L)' 'LWSTWDLKPVREITFPKSNKQIVSLTFSCDGHHLYTANSEGTVIAWCRKDQQRLKLPMFYSFLSNYAAG' A
#
# COMPACT_ATOMS: atom_id res chain seq x y z
N LEU A 1 -11.29 -1.21 6.06
CA LEU A 1 -11.34 -2.18 4.94
C LEU A 1 -12.55 -3.08 5.14
N TRP A 2 -13.38 -3.21 4.11
CA TRP A 2 -14.61 -4.00 4.12
C TRP A 2 -14.46 -5.17 3.15
N SER A 3 -15.05 -6.29 3.50
CA SER A 3 -15.16 -7.43 2.58
C SER A 3 -16.27 -7.14 1.57
N THR A 4 -16.01 -7.32 0.29
CA THR A 4 -16.98 -7.07 -0.78
C THR A 4 -18.07 -8.15 -0.86
N TRP A 5 -17.87 -9.29 -0.20
CA TRP A 5 -18.79 -10.43 -0.22
C TRP A 5 -19.90 -10.32 0.83
N ASP A 6 -19.54 -9.89 2.04
CA ASP A 6 -20.44 -9.85 3.20
C ASP A 6 -20.51 -8.48 3.87
N LEU A 7 -19.82 -7.47 3.31
CA LEU A 7 -19.76 -6.10 3.83
C LEU A 7 -19.40 -6.05 5.32
N LYS A 8 -18.61 -7.02 5.80
CA LYS A 8 -18.10 -6.97 7.18
C LYS A 8 -16.80 -6.18 7.25
N PRO A 9 -16.55 -5.46 8.35
CA PRO A 9 -15.27 -4.81 8.57
C PRO A 9 -14.18 -5.88 8.75
N VAL A 10 -13.20 -5.88 7.84
CA VAL A 10 -12.08 -6.84 7.83
C VAL A 10 -10.93 -6.33 8.69
N ARG A 11 -10.58 -5.06 8.51
CA ARG A 11 -9.44 -4.42 9.17
C ARG A 11 -9.57 -2.91 9.09
N GLU A 12 -9.28 -2.23 10.19
CA GLU A 12 -9.08 -0.79 10.18
C GLU A 12 -7.66 -0.46 9.72
N ILE A 13 -7.54 0.49 8.79
CA ILE A 13 -6.25 0.88 8.21
C ILE A 13 -5.92 2.25 8.76
N THR A 14 -4.95 2.30 9.68
CA THR A 14 -4.48 3.51 10.34
C THR A 14 -2.96 3.49 10.42
N PHE A 15 -2.31 4.65 10.46
CA PHE A 15 -0.87 4.70 10.67
C PHE A 15 -0.56 4.40 12.15
N PRO A 16 0.13 3.30 12.51
CA PRO A 16 0.26 2.88 13.91
C PRO A 16 1.00 3.89 14.80
N LYS A 17 1.83 4.75 14.19
CA LYS A 17 2.66 5.77 14.88
C LYS A 17 2.20 7.20 14.62
N SER A 18 1.09 7.39 13.90
CA SER A 18 0.70 8.72 13.42
C SER A 18 -0.80 8.79 13.18
N ASN A 19 -1.49 9.80 13.73
CA ASN A 19 -2.93 9.96 13.52
C ASN A 19 -3.26 10.76 12.24
N LYS A 20 -2.39 10.67 11.22
CA LYS A 20 -2.49 11.45 9.99
C LYS A 20 -3.44 10.79 9.01
N GLN A 21 -4.16 11.61 8.24
CA GLN A 21 -5.07 11.12 7.22
C GLN A 21 -4.32 10.39 6.11
N ILE A 22 -4.92 9.29 5.67
CA ILE A 22 -4.52 8.62 4.43
C ILE A 22 -4.99 9.49 3.28
N VAL A 23 -4.06 9.95 2.46
CA VAL A 23 -4.36 10.80 1.29
C VAL A 23 -4.42 9.99 0.00
N SER A 24 -3.83 8.79 -0.01
CA SER A 24 -3.82 7.92 -1.18
C SER A 24 -3.76 6.44 -0.81
N LEU A 25 -4.41 5.63 -1.63
CA LEU A 25 -4.52 4.18 -1.52
C LEU A 25 -4.28 3.56 -2.90
N THR A 26 -3.41 2.56 -2.99
CA THR A 26 -3.26 1.78 -4.23
C THR A 26 -3.04 0.30 -3.93
N PHE A 27 -3.72 -0.56 -4.67
CA PHE A 27 -3.49 -2.00 -4.61
C PHE A 27 -2.37 -2.38 -5.58
N SER A 28 -1.54 -3.33 -5.16
CA SER A 28 -0.64 -4.04 -6.06
C SER A 28 -1.46 -4.79 -7.12
N CYS A 29 -0.90 -4.94 -8.34
CA CYS A 29 -1.56 -5.64 -9.45
C CYS A 29 -1.86 -7.11 -9.13
N ASP A 30 -1.08 -7.72 -8.24
CA ASP A 30 -1.29 -9.08 -7.74
C ASP A 30 -2.36 -9.18 -6.63
N GLY A 31 -2.89 -8.04 -6.15
CA GLY A 31 -3.89 -7.97 -5.08
C GLY A 31 -3.36 -8.38 -3.69
N HIS A 32 -2.07 -8.63 -3.54
CA HIS A 32 -1.49 -9.11 -2.28
C HIS A 32 -1.10 -7.99 -1.32
N HIS A 33 -0.73 -6.84 -1.88
CA HIS A 33 -0.32 -5.67 -1.12
C HIS A 33 -1.27 -4.50 -1.35
N LEU A 34 -1.58 -3.79 -0.26
CA LEU A 34 -2.24 -2.50 -0.30
C LEU A 34 -1.25 -1.46 0.20
N TYR A 35 -1.02 -0.41 -0.57
CA TYR A 35 -0.18 0.70 -0.19
C TYR A 35 -1.04 1.87 0.27
N THR A 36 -0.68 2.45 1.40
CA THR A 36 -1.27 3.69 1.92
C THR A 36 -0.20 4.76 2.01
N ALA A 37 -0.50 5.97 1.58
CA ALA A 37 0.35 7.14 1.77
C ALA A 37 -0.35 8.20 2.64
N ASN A 38 0.42 8.93 3.44
CA ASN A 38 -0.04 10.11 4.17
C ASN A 38 0.46 11.41 3.52
N SER A 39 -0.03 12.55 4.01
CA SER A 39 0.37 13.89 3.56
C SER A 39 1.83 14.25 3.85
N GLU A 40 2.51 13.48 4.71
CA GLU A 40 3.91 13.69 5.09
C GLU A 40 4.87 12.85 4.25
N GLY A 41 4.37 12.10 3.26
CA GLY A 41 5.18 11.25 2.39
C GLY A 41 5.55 9.89 3.01
N THR A 42 4.97 9.52 4.15
CA THR A 42 5.11 8.18 4.72
C THR A 42 4.22 7.20 3.96
N VAL A 43 4.80 6.07 3.55
CA VAL A 43 4.09 4.97 2.88
C VAL A 43 4.14 3.72 3.76
N ILE A 44 2.99 3.07 3.95
CA ILE A 44 2.89 1.75 4.60
C ILE A 44 2.39 0.73 3.58
N ALA A 45 3.08 -0.41 3.52
CA ALA A 45 2.64 -1.59 2.79
C ALA A 45 1.87 -2.53 3.74
N TRP A 46 0.65 -2.86 3.36
CA TRP A 46 -0.24 -3.75 4.10
C TRP A 46 -0.33 -5.09 3.38
N CYS A 47 0.06 -6.16 4.07
CA CYS A 47 -0.08 -7.53 3.57
C CYS A 47 -1.19 -8.28 4.33
N ARG A 48 -1.82 -9.26 3.66
CA ARG A 48 -2.69 -10.23 4.33
C ARG A 48 -1.88 -11.00 5.37
N LYS A 49 -2.49 -11.27 6.53
CA LYS A 49 -1.84 -11.95 7.68
C LYS A 49 -1.20 -13.30 7.30
N ASP A 50 -1.69 -13.93 6.23
CA ASP A 50 -1.21 -15.22 5.72
C ASP A 50 0.14 -15.16 4.99
N GLN A 51 0.60 -13.96 4.64
CA GLN A 51 1.88 -13.74 3.96
C GLN A 51 2.76 -12.79 4.77
N GLN A 52 3.27 -13.27 5.91
CA GLN A 52 4.38 -12.63 6.64
C GLN A 52 5.74 -12.77 5.91
N ARG A 53 5.78 -12.74 4.58
CA ARG A 53 7.04 -12.58 3.84
C ARG A 53 7.15 -11.10 3.51
N LEU A 54 7.84 -10.36 4.38
CA LEU A 54 8.19 -8.95 4.17
C LEU A 54 9.10 -8.82 2.94
N LYS A 55 8.52 -8.88 1.73
CA LYS A 55 9.19 -8.37 0.54
C LYS A 55 9.07 -6.86 0.60
N LEU A 56 10.22 -6.20 0.73
CA LEU A 56 10.31 -4.75 0.60
C LEU A 56 9.63 -4.32 -0.71
N PRO A 57 8.85 -3.23 -0.73
CA PRO A 57 8.28 -2.73 -1.97
C PRO A 57 9.38 -2.43 -2.98
N MET A 58 9.27 -3.02 -4.18
CA MET A 58 10.12 -2.61 -5.30
C MET A 58 9.60 -1.29 -5.85
N PHE A 59 10.47 -0.29 -5.90
CA PHE A 59 10.18 0.98 -6.55
C PHE A 59 10.62 0.91 -8.01
N TYR A 60 9.66 0.99 -8.93
CA TYR A 60 9.95 1.19 -10.34
C TYR A 60 10.01 2.70 -10.61
N SER A 61 11.22 3.22 -10.84
CA SER A 61 11.42 4.58 -11.35
C SER A 61 11.10 4.59 -12.85
N PHE A 62 10.20 5.47 -13.28
CA PHE A 62 9.79 5.61 -14.68
C PHE A 62 10.78 6.47 -15.51
N LEU A 63 11.86 6.99 -14.92
CA LEU A 63 12.72 8.00 -15.57
C LEU A 63 13.91 7.45 -16.39
N SER A 64 14.00 6.15 -16.66
CA SER A 64 15.22 5.58 -17.24
C SER A 64 15.25 5.41 -18.77
N ASN A 65 14.43 6.12 -19.56
CA ASN A 65 14.45 5.91 -21.03
C ASN A 65 14.48 7.16 -21.92
N TYR A 66 15.08 8.25 -21.47
CA TYR A 66 15.44 9.40 -22.33
C TYR A 66 16.96 9.62 -22.44
N ALA A 67 17.77 8.57 -22.38
CA ALA A 67 19.21 8.67 -22.60
C ALA A 67 19.75 7.51 -23.44
N ALA A 68 19.35 7.45 -24.70
CA ALA A 68 20.19 6.96 -25.79
C ALA A 68 19.58 7.49 -27.09
N GLY A 69 20.30 8.43 -27.71
CA GLY A 69 19.97 8.99 -29.02
C GLY A 69 20.41 8.11 -30.17
#